data_AF-A0A0A6P3P8-F1
#
_entry.id   AF-A0A0A6P3P8-F1
#
_cell.length_a   1.000
_cell.length_b   1.000
_cell.length_c   1.000
_cell.angle_alpha   90.00
_cell.angle_beta   90.00
_cell.angle_gamma   90.00
#
_symmetry.space_group_name_H-M   'P 1'
#
loop_
_entity.id
_entity.type
_entity.pdbx_description
1 polymer ?
#
loop_
_entity_poly.entity_id
_entity_poly.type
_entity_poly.pdbx_seq_one_letter_code
_entity_poly.pdbx_strand_id
1 'polypeptide(L)'
;MHGRTLRVPLPKIIKGLKMKRQLIATLILCLVSLSSKSETTVISGDFLNDLRRTPVVGGGFSLTTEDYKSVCFEKIEVSPPSYDLYYEFQSIETNWREQFYRQRKPDSTQARLTYWFLDQFIGGELSQKSVEKGHSLRILARIQLKSYYAALNESQTQLSEPARALLENQDITGFFDACGTYYIRTMSRYSTIYALFTLTDKKSTLKKFQYHLERLFQGISMPASDPRLVKFKSESETYFQNKSLYIRLAGFGLGKEHIVSLAPTDLDNFKKILQNSTQAMAGIHTGRVESIEIIPWMDNLNFHYSLQPLLEKQRKTTSKQYRFWRKWVIAENSEFIAQLKNHYRELQEQYFIALNCQAKLNRHIARAQSLNDQNFSWEQIKFRNHHAKQTIRASLLSQQLKQLTGQESPWITKEPANPKSKKSSITLYQKWQQFTQRADECLAALEPEITTTSYRQISYCAHLINELVQILPQTLFDYCPPEESDERP
;
A
#
# COMPACT_ATOMS: atom_id res chain seq x y z
N MET A 1 -31.23 -46.34 -80.16
CA MET A 1 -30.72 -45.55 -81.30
C MET A 1 -31.26 -44.13 -81.20
N HIS A 2 -30.42 -43.12 -81.49
CA HIS A 2 -30.70 -41.66 -81.46
C HIS A 2 -30.90 -41.06 -80.05
N GLY A 3 -30.29 -39.94 -79.64
CA GLY A 3 -29.34 -39.03 -80.26
C GLY A 3 -29.07 -37.82 -79.36
N ARG A 4 -27.96 -37.09 -79.64
CA ARG A 4 -27.74 -35.62 -79.60
C ARG A 4 -28.15 -34.82 -78.33
N THR A 5 -27.48 -33.80 -77.80
CA THR A 5 -26.22 -33.05 -78.02
C THR A 5 -26.17 -31.95 -76.92
N LEU A 6 -24.96 -31.47 -76.58
CA LEU A 6 -24.62 -30.09 -76.16
C LEU A 6 -25.08 -29.55 -74.78
N ARG A 7 -24.13 -29.24 -73.88
CA ARG A 7 -23.57 -27.88 -73.65
C ARG A 7 -22.57 -27.84 -72.48
N VAL A 8 -21.45 -27.16 -72.70
CA VAL A 8 -20.53 -26.51 -71.73
C VAL A 8 -21.07 -25.04 -71.59
N PRO A 9 -20.96 -24.26 -70.47
CA PRO A 9 -19.77 -24.05 -69.63
C PRO A 9 -19.90 -23.85 -68.09
N LEU A 10 -18.73 -23.95 -67.44
CA LEU A 10 -18.19 -23.43 -66.14
C LEU A 10 -18.92 -22.24 -65.45
N PRO A 11 -18.75 -21.98 -64.12
CA PRO A 11 -17.48 -22.10 -63.38
C PRO A 11 -17.49 -22.56 -61.90
N LYS A 12 -16.28 -22.98 -61.49
CA LYS A 12 -15.64 -22.90 -60.16
C LYS A 12 -16.44 -22.13 -59.09
N ILE A 13 -16.72 -22.75 -57.94
CA ILE A 13 -16.55 -22.23 -56.56
C ILE A 13 -16.72 -23.41 -55.60
N ILE A 14 -15.69 -24.22 -55.31
CA ILE A 14 -15.59 -24.97 -54.03
C ILE A 14 -14.10 -25.15 -53.67
N LYS A 15 -13.38 -24.05 -53.49
CA LYS A 15 -12.08 -24.04 -52.78
C LYS A 15 -12.06 -23.02 -51.62
N GLY A 16 -13.24 -22.67 -51.08
CA GLY A 16 -13.37 -21.70 -49.98
C GLY A 16 -13.62 -22.30 -48.59
N LEU A 17 -14.04 -23.57 -48.47
CA LEU A 17 -14.47 -24.13 -47.18
C LEU A 17 -13.35 -24.76 -46.34
N LYS A 18 -12.29 -25.32 -46.94
CA LYS A 18 -11.20 -25.94 -46.16
C LYS A 18 -10.28 -24.91 -45.52
N MET A 19 -10.00 -23.80 -46.21
CA MET A 19 -9.11 -22.75 -45.71
C MET A 19 -9.73 -21.92 -44.57
N LYS A 20 -11.08 -21.74 -44.57
CA LYS A 20 -11.79 -21.10 -43.45
C LYS A 20 -11.84 -21.96 -42.18
N ARG A 21 -11.91 -23.29 -42.30
CA ARG A 21 -11.89 -24.18 -41.12
C ARG A 21 -10.53 -24.24 -40.45
N GLN A 22 -9.44 -24.20 -41.22
CA GLN A 22 -8.09 -24.13 -40.65
C GLN A 22 -7.83 -22.77 -40.00
N LEU A 23 -8.19 -21.64 -40.63
CA LEU A 23 -8.04 -20.30 -40.04
C LEU A 23 -8.88 -20.10 -38.76
N ILE A 24 -10.10 -20.63 -38.70
CA ILE A 24 -10.93 -20.56 -37.48
C ILE A 24 -10.34 -21.44 -36.36
N ALA A 25 -9.81 -22.62 -36.68
CA ALA A 25 -9.16 -23.47 -35.69
C ALA A 25 -7.85 -22.84 -35.15
N THR A 26 -7.06 -22.16 -35.99
CA THR A 26 -5.86 -21.43 -35.53
C THR A 26 -6.22 -20.17 -34.73
N LEU A 27 -7.30 -19.47 -35.07
CA LEU A 27 -7.77 -18.30 -34.30
C LEU A 27 -8.33 -18.70 -32.93
N ILE A 28 -9.02 -19.84 -32.84
CA ILE A 28 -9.52 -20.39 -31.56
C ILE A 28 -8.35 -20.90 -30.70
N LEU A 29 -7.32 -21.52 -31.29
CA LEU A 29 -6.13 -21.96 -30.55
C LEU A 29 -5.25 -20.78 -30.07
N CYS A 30 -5.21 -19.67 -30.82
CA CYS A 30 -4.53 -18.43 -30.42
C CYS A 30 -5.28 -17.61 -29.36
N LEU A 31 -6.59 -17.80 -29.20
CA LEU A 31 -7.38 -17.17 -28.12
C LEU A 31 -7.37 -18.00 -26.82
N VAL A 32 -7.04 -19.30 -26.89
CA VAL A 32 -6.97 -20.20 -25.72
C VAL A 32 -5.58 -20.20 -25.06
N SER A 33 -4.58 -19.57 -25.67
CA SER A 33 -3.28 -19.28 -25.03
C SER A 33 -3.22 -17.88 -24.40
N LEU A 34 -4.38 -17.30 -24.03
CA LEU A 34 -4.44 -16.37 -22.90
C LEU A 34 -3.90 -17.13 -21.70
N SER A 35 -2.61 -16.95 -21.50
CA SER A 35 -1.84 -17.56 -20.44
C SER A 35 -2.51 -17.12 -19.15
N SER A 36 -3.33 -17.99 -18.57
CA SER A 36 -3.65 -17.95 -17.16
C SER A 36 -2.34 -18.20 -16.42
N LYS A 37 -1.46 -17.21 -16.45
CA LYS A 37 -0.42 -17.07 -15.46
C LYS A 37 -1.21 -16.91 -14.16
N SER A 38 -1.24 -17.98 -13.40
CA SER A 38 -1.35 -17.90 -11.94
C SER A 38 -0.14 -17.10 -11.46
N GLU A 39 -0.10 -15.82 -11.79
CA GLU A 39 0.95 -14.90 -11.38
C GLU A 39 0.62 -14.55 -9.94
N THR A 40 1.54 -14.89 -9.05
CA THR A 40 1.43 -14.54 -7.64
C THR A 40 1.28 -13.01 -7.56
N THR A 41 0.28 -12.55 -6.81
CA THR A 41 0.00 -11.12 -6.75
C THR A 41 0.94 -10.48 -5.74
N VAL A 42 1.90 -9.71 -6.24
CA VAL A 42 2.83 -8.94 -5.40
C VAL A 42 2.37 -7.51 -5.31
N ILE A 43 2.14 -7.06 -4.09
CA ILE A 43 1.73 -5.69 -3.76
C ILE A 43 2.95 -4.98 -3.18
N SER A 44 3.26 -3.80 -3.69
CA SER A 44 4.35 -2.95 -3.20
C SER A 44 3.89 -1.50 -3.09
N GLY A 45 4.41 -0.77 -2.12
CA GLY A 45 4.05 0.63 -1.93
C GLY A 45 4.25 1.13 -0.50
N ASP A 46 4.27 2.46 -0.34
CA ASP A 46 4.50 3.09 0.96
C ASP A 46 3.35 2.88 1.96
N PHE A 47 2.14 2.59 1.48
CA PHE A 47 0.98 2.31 2.34
C PHE A 47 1.19 1.06 3.21
N LEU A 48 2.02 0.10 2.77
CA LEU A 48 2.41 -1.08 3.54
C LEU A 48 3.21 -0.72 4.81
N ASN A 49 3.65 0.53 4.92
CA ASN A 49 4.41 1.06 6.05
C ASN A 49 3.60 1.98 6.98
N ASP A 50 2.26 1.94 6.91
CA ASP A 50 1.41 2.61 7.90
C ASP A 50 1.63 1.95 9.28
N LEU A 51 2.14 2.72 10.24
CA LEU A 51 2.43 2.24 11.60
C LEU A 51 1.18 1.79 12.36
N ARG A 52 -0.01 2.15 11.89
CA ARG A 52 -1.28 1.74 12.50
C ARG A 52 -1.64 0.30 12.18
N ARG A 53 -1.13 -0.26 11.08
CA ARG A 53 -1.46 -1.61 10.63
C ARG A 53 -0.22 -2.29 10.04
N THR A 54 0.31 -3.29 10.73
CA THR A 54 1.50 -4.02 10.26
C THR A 54 1.08 -5.36 9.66
N PRO A 55 1.41 -5.65 8.39
CA PRO A 55 1.13 -6.96 7.81
C PRO A 55 1.92 -8.06 8.51
N VAL A 56 1.34 -9.26 8.53
CA VAL A 56 1.96 -10.47 9.11
C VAL A 56 1.86 -11.59 8.08
N VAL A 57 2.92 -12.41 7.96
CA VAL A 57 2.89 -13.61 7.12
C VAL A 57 1.82 -14.57 7.66
N GLY A 58 0.98 -15.12 6.78
CA GLY A 58 -0.21 -15.91 7.15
C GLY A 58 -1.41 -15.06 7.58
N GLY A 59 -1.27 -13.74 7.67
CA GLY A 59 -2.38 -12.81 7.88
C GLY A 59 -3.28 -12.75 6.66
N GLY A 60 -4.57 -12.58 6.90
CA GLY A 60 -5.55 -12.35 5.85
C GLY A 60 -5.38 -11.01 5.15
N PHE A 61 -5.82 -10.92 3.90
CA PHE A 61 -5.78 -9.71 3.10
C PHE A 61 -6.98 -9.66 2.16
N SER A 62 -7.46 -8.45 1.87
CA SER A 62 -8.50 -8.24 0.86
C SER A 62 -8.06 -7.18 -0.15
N LEU A 63 -7.92 -7.60 -1.40
CA LEU A 63 -7.52 -6.74 -2.53
C LEU A 63 -8.44 -5.55 -2.74
N THR A 64 -9.72 -5.73 -2.48
CA THR A 64 -10.75 -4.71 -2.70
C THR A 64 -10.75 -3.64 -1.61
N THR A 65 -10.42 -4.04 -0.39
CA THR A 65 -10.32 -3.15 0.78
C THR A 65 -8.94 -2.49 0.93
N GLU A 66 -7.90 -3.09 0.34
CA GLU A 66 -6.48 -2.89 0.68
C GLU A 66 -6.17 -3.02 2.20
N ASP A 67 -6.92 -3.86 2.91
CA ASP A 67 -6.88 -4.01 4.37
C ASP A 67 -6.36 -5.39 4.81
N TYR A 68 -5.68 -5.38 5.96
CA TYR A 68 -5.20 -6.59 6.62
C TYR A 68 -6.30 -7.18 7.52
N LYS A 69 -6.47 -8.50 7.45
CA LYS A 69 -7.45 -9.26 8.22
C LYS A 69 -6.75 -10.16 9.24
N SER A 70 -7.53 -10.91 10.00
CA SER A 70 -7.00 -11.80 11.05
C SER A 70 -6.10 -12.88 10.47
N VAL A 71 -5.22 -13.42 11.32
CA VAL A 71 -4.48 -14.64 11.01
C VAL A 71 -5.42 -15.83 11.18
N CYS A 72 -5.67 -16.55 10.09
CA CYS A 72 -6.59 -17.71 10.10
C CYS A 72 -5.90 -19.06 10.08
N PHE A 73 -4.57 -19.07 10.17
CA PHE A 73 -3.77 -20.25 10.39
C PHE A 73 -3.53 -20.49 11.88
N GLU A 74 -3.49 -21.76 12.30
CA GLU A 74 -3.26 -22.13 13.69
C GLU A 74 -1.81 -21.88 14.11
N LYS A 75 -0.87 -22.37 13.29
CA LYS A 75 0.57 -22.26 13.51
C LYS A 75 1.22 -21.80 12.22
N ILE A 76 1.80 -20.61 12.26
CA ILE A 76 2.54 -20.04 11.13
C ILE A 76 3.96 -20.61 11.14
N GLU A 77 4.26 -21.46 10.17
CA GLU A 77 5.62 -21.92 9.91
C GLU A 77 6.17 -21.18 8.70
N VAL A 78 7.32 -20.51 8.85
CA VAL A 78 7.91 -19.66 7.81
C VAL A 78 9.30 -20.18 7.45
N SER A 79 9.62 -20.22 6.16
CA SER A 79 10.98 -20.50 5.71
C SER A 79 11.96 -19.41 6.17
N PRO A 80 13.24 -19.76 6.39
CA PRO A 80 14.25 -18.74 6.64
C PRO A 80 14.35 -17.81 5.41
N PRO A 81 14.41 -16.48 5.61
CA PRO A 81 14.57 -15.53 4.52
C PRO A 81 15.98 -15.60 3.91
N SER A 82 16.05 -15.16 2.67
CA SER A 82 17.29 -14.80 1.98
C SER A 82 17.55 -13.30 2.13
N TYR A 83 18.82 -12.91 2.02
CA TYR A 83 19.24 -11.52 2.21
C TYR A 83 20.15 -11.02 1.10
N ASP A 84 19.89 -9.80 0.64
CA ASP A 84 20.78 -9.04 -0.22
C ASP A 84 21.25 -7.78 0.52
N LEU A 85 22.56 -7.55 0.51
CA LEU A 85 23.19 -6.40 1.17
C LEU A 85 23.76 -5.44 0.12
N TYR A 86 23.24 -4.22 0.10
CA TYR A 86 23.62 -3.17 -0.85
C TYR A 86 24.31 -2.02 -0.15
N TYR A 87 25.29 -1.43 -0.84
CA TYR A 87 26.01 -0.24 -0.43
C TYR A 87 25.93 0.80 -1.55
N GLU A 88 25.50 2.02 -1.22
CA GLU A 88 25.52 3.16 -2.14
C GLU A 88 26.26 4.32 -1.49
N PHE A 89 27.21 4.92 -2.21
CA PHE A 89 27.94 6.09 -1.77
C PHE A 89 27.54 7.30 -2.60
N GLN A 90 27.08 8.35 -1.92
CA GLN A 90 26.67 9.60 -2.53
C GLN A 90 27.48 10.75 -1.94
N SER A 91 28.20 11.48 -2.78
CA SER A 91 28.84 12.73 -2.38
C SER A 91 27.80 13.79 -2.06
N ILE A 92 27.98 14.52 -0.95
CA ILE A 92 27.05 15.57 -0.52
C ILE A 92 27.71 16.94 -0.75
N GLU A 93 27.16 17.67 -1.70
CA GLU A 93 27.60 19.02 -2.06
C GLU A 93 26.98 20.09 -1.15
N THR A 94 27.47 21.33 -1.24
CA THR A 94 26.97 22.46 -0.45
C THR A 94 25.52 22.82 -0.77
N ASN A 95 25.09 22.60 -2.02
CA ASN A 95 23.71 22.82 -2.51
C ASN A 95 22.85 21.55 -2.50
N TRP A 96 23.16 20.58 -1.63
CA TRP A 96 22.49 19.28 -1.61
C TRP A 96 20.97 19.35 -1.52
N ARG A 97 20.41 20.37 -0.83
CA ARG A 97 18.94 20.56 -0.74
C ARG A 97 18.33 20.77 -2.12
N GLU A 98 18.90 21.65 -2.93
CA GLU A 98 18.41 21.93 -4.30
C GLU A 98 18.57 20.71 -5.20
N GLN A 99 19.70 19.99 -5.09
CA GLN A 99 19.92 18.76 -5.83
C GLN A 99 18.91 17.67 -5.44
N PHE A 100 18.60 17.55 -4.15
CA PHE A 100 17.62 16.59 -3.66
C PHE A 100 16.24 16.86 -4.26
N TYR A 101 15.77 18.12 -4.24
CA TYR A 101 14.49 18.49 -4.85
C TYR A 101 14.45 18.36 -6.37
N ARG A 102 15.59 18.52 -7.07
CA ARG A 102 15.67 18.36 -8.54
C ARG A 102 15.73 16.91 -8.99
N GLN A 103 16.41 16.04 -8.24
CA GLN A 103 16.68 14.66 -8.65
C GLN A 103 15.71 13.62 -8.09
N ARG A 104 15.12 13.87 -6.91
CA ARG A 104 14.19 12.95 -6.27
C ARG A 104 12.87 13.67 -6.02
N LYS A 105 11.78 13.20 -6.65
CA LYS A 105 10.47 13.50 -6.08
C LYS A 105 10.46 12.91 -4.65
N PRO A 106 10.16 13.68 -3.60
CA PRO A 106 10.22 13.23 -2.21
C PRO A 106 9.11 12.23 -1.85
N ASP A 107 8.50 11.59 -2.85
CA ASP A 107 7.27 10.82 -2.70
C ASP A 107 7.52 9.44 -2.09
N SER A 108 8.77 8.94 -2.09
CA SER A 108 9.10 7.67 -1.42
C SER A 108 9.51 7.85 0.04
N THR A 109 9.11 6.91 0.91
CA THR A 109 9.55 6.87 2.32
C THR A 109 11.07 6.98 2.45
N GLN A 110 11.83 6.26 1.61
CA GLN A 110 13.30 6.30 1.64
C GLN A 110 13.86 7.70 1.31
N ALA A 111 13.26 8.43 0.36
CA ALA A 111 13.67 9.79 0.07
C ALA A 111 13.41 10.70 1.28
N ARG A 112 12.24 10.60 1.91
CA ARG A 112 11.90 11.38 3.11
C ARG A 112 12.87 11.13 4.27
N LEU A 113 13.22 9.86 4.54
CA LEU A 113 14.18 9.49 5.59
C LEU A 113 15.58 10.00 5.28
N THR A 114 16.02 9.91 4.02
CA THR A 114 17.33 10.43 3.57
C THR A 114 17.39 11.95 3.74
N TYR A 115 16.35 12.66 3.31
CA TYR A 115 16.26 14.12 3.46
C TYR A 115 16.29 14.52 4.93
N TRP A 116 15.44 13.88 5.76
CA TRP A 116 15.39 14.14 7.20
C TRP A 116 16.76 13.94 7.84
N PHE A 117 17.45 12.83 7.53
CA PHE A 117 18.78 12.55 8.06
C PHE A 117 19.79 13.63 7.68
N LEU A 118 19.88 13.99 6.40
CA LEU A 118 20.79 15.04 5.94
C LEU A 118 20.44 16.40 6.55
N ASP A 119 19.16 16.73 6.66
CA ASP A 119 18.72 18.01 7.23
C ASP A 119 19.06 18.14 8.72
N GLN A 120 18.88 17.06 9.49
CA GLN A 120 19.25 17.04 10.91
C GLN A 120 20.76 17.24 11.12
N PHE A 121 21.60 16.57 10.34
CA PHE A 121 23.05 16.57 10.57
C PHE A 121 23.82 17.65 9.81
N ILE A 122 23.29 18.18 8.70
CA ILE A 122 23.92 19.24 7.89
C ILE A 122 23.20 20.58 8.06
N GLY A 123 21.86 20.56 8.14
CA GLY A 123 21.05 21.78 8.29
C GLY A 123 21.31 22.52 9.60
N GLY A 124 21.60 21.78 10.69
CA GLY A 124 22.00 22.37 11.97
C GLY A 124 23.37 23.07 11.94
N GLU A 125 24.33 22.54 11.18
CA GLU A 125 25.69 23.12 11.05
C GLU A 125 25.69 24.46 10.28
N LEU A 126 24.74 24.66 9.36
CA LEU A 126 24.62 25.90 8.57
C LEU A 126 23.97 27.07 9.34
N SER A 127 23.29 26.80 10.46
CA SER A 127 22.62 27.83 11.28
C SER A 127 23.55 28.46 12.32
N GLN A 128 24.62 27.77 12.73
CA GLN A 128 25.67 28.34 13.59
C GLN A 128 26.68 29.12 12.74
N LYS A 129 26.50 30.45 12.70
CA LYS A 129 27.49 31.42 12.21
C LYS A 129 28.80 31.39 13.04
N SER A 130 29.65 30.35 12.96
CA SER A 130 31.06 30.44 13.41
C SER A 130 31.82 29.09 13.41
N VAL A 131 31.86 28.34 12.31
CA VAL A 131 32.96 27.38 12.14
C VAL A 131 33.72 27.78 10.89
N GLU A 132 34.98 28.15 11.09
CA GLU A 132 35.92 28.49 10.03
C GLU A 132 35.76 27.54 8.85
N LYS A 133 35.71 28.11 7.64
CA LYS A 133 35.61 27.42 6.35
C LYS A 133 36.81 26.48 6.12
N GLY A 134 36.86 25.37 6.85
CA GLY A 134 37.67 24.21 6.49
C GLY A 134 37.06 23.57 5.24
N HIS A 135 37.91 23.09 4.33
CA HIS A 135 37.47 22.27 3.20
C HIS A 135 36.93 20.94 3.75
N SER A 136 35.61 20.87 3.97
CA SER A 136 34.93 19.68 4.47
C SER A 136 34.37 18.87 3.30
N LEU A 137 34.81 17.63 3.15
CA LEU A 137 34.28 16.68 2.19
C LEU A 137 33.25 15.78 2.89
N ARG A 138 32.08 15.60 2.28
CA ARG A 138 30.98 14.80 2.84
C ARG A 138 30.57 13.68 1.91
N ILE A 139 30.48 12.46 2.44
CA ILE A 139 29.98 11.28 1.73
C ILE A 139 28.90 10.62 2.59
N LEU A 140 27.72 10.45 2.01
CA LEU A 140 26.65 9.64 2.56
C LEU A 140 26.82 8.21 2.05
N ALA A 141 27.04 7.26 2.95
CA ALA A 141 26.89 5.85 2.65
C ALA A 141 25.50 5.38 3.08
N ARG A 142 24.76 4.76 2.16
CA ARG A 142 23.51 4.07 2.44
C ARG A 142 23.78 2.58 2.38
N ILE A 143 23.59 1.92 3.52
CA ILE A 143 23.76 0.47 3.66
C ILE A 143 22.36 -0.11 3.84
N GLN A 144 21.94 -0.96 2.91
CA GLN A 144 20.60 -1.50 2.90
C GLN A 144 20.65 -3.02 2.88
N LEU A 145 19.98 -3.65 3.85
CA LEU A 145 19.72 -5.08 3.85
C LEU A 145 18.28 -5.30 3.38
N LYS A 146 18.12 -6.01 2.27
CA LYS A 146 16.80 -6.50 1.84
C LYS A 146 16.68 -7.96 2.23
N SER A 147 15.54 -8.31 2.83
CA SER A 147 15.15 -9.66 3.17
C SER A 147 13.96 -10.07 2.31
N TYR A 148 14.00 -11.28 1.78
CA TYR A 148 12.99 -11.82 0.87
C TYR A 148 12.84 -13.33 1.08
N TYR A 149 11.79 -13.94 0.52
CA TYR A 149 11.47 -15.38 0.71
C TYR A 149 11.23 -15.84 2.17
N ALA A 150 10.80 -14.95 3.06
CA ALA A 150 10.15 -15.37 4.31
C ALA A 150 8.73 -15.87 3.96
N ALA A 151 8.62 -17.12 3.52
CA ALA A 151 7.42 -17.69 2.95
C ALA A 151 6.72 -18.65 3.91
N LEU A 152 5.39 -18.54 3.96
CA LEU A 152 4.54 -19.48 4.68
C LEU A 152 4.71 -20.90 4.11
N ASN A 153 4.97 -21.87 4.99
CA ASN A 153 4.97 -23.28 4.62
C ASN A 153 3.54 -23.84 4.69
N GLU A 154 2.83 -23.76 3.57
CA GLU A 154 1.44 -24.21 3.43
C GLU A 154 1.26 -25.71 3.69
N SER A 155 2.31 -26.52 3.53
CA SER A 155 2.24 -27.96 3.79
C SER A 155 2.19 -28.30 5.29
N GLN A 156 2.69 -27.40 6.14
CA GLN A 156 2.76 -27.59 7.59
C GLN A 156 1.79 -26.67 8.35
N THR A 157 1.23 -25.67 7.67
CA THR A 157 0.36 -24.66 8.26
C THR A 157 -1.11 -25.04 8.04
N GLN A 158 -1.82 -25.38 9.11
CA GLN A 158 -3.26 -25.70 9.09
C GLN A 158 -4.14 -24.49 9.40
N LEU A 159 -5.40 -24.54 8.98
CA LEU A 159 -6.40 -23.56 9.38
C LEU A 159 -6.63 -23.63 10.90
N SER A 160 -6.77 -22.47 11.52
CA SER A 160 -7.16 -22.36 12.93
C SER A 160 -8.56 -22.95 13.17
N GLU A 161 -8.79 -23.46 14.39
CA GLU A 161 -10.09 -23.97 14.83
C GLU A 161 -11.26 -23.00 14.53
N PRO A 162 -11.18 -21.69 14.86
CA PRO A 162 -12.27 -20.76 14.56
C PRO A 162 -12.51 -20.59 13.06
N ALA A 163 -11.44 -20.52 12.25
CA ALA A 163 -11.56 -20.38 10.81
C ALA A 163 -12.17 -21.63 10.17
N ARG A 164 -11.78 -22.82 10.64
CA ARG A 164 -12.35 -24.09 10.19
C ARG A 164 -13.83 -24.21 10.58
N ALA A 165 -14.18 -23.81 11.81
CA ALA A 165 -15.56 -23.84 12.28
C ALA A 165 -16.51 -22.98 11.42
N LEU A 166 -16.06 -21.83 10.92
CA LEU A 166 -16.84 -21.00 9.98
C LEU A 166 -17.17 -21.79 8.70
N LEU A 167 -16.20 -22.51 8.13
CA LEU A 167 -16.40 -23.33 6.93
C LEU A 167 -17.29 -24.55 7.20
N GLU A 168 -17.11 -25.23 8.34
CA GLU A 168 -17.92 -26.38 8.73
C GLU A 168 -19.39 -26.00 8.97
N ASN A 169 -19.63 -24.82 9.56
CA ASN A 169 -20.95 -24.24 9.78
C ASN A 169 -21.55 -23.59 8.52
N GLN A 170 -20.89 -23.71 7.37
CA GLN A 170 -21.29 -23.14 6.08
C GLN A 170 -21.31 -21.60 6.05
N ASP A 171 -20.68 -20.95 7.02
CA ASP A 171 -20.52 -19.49 7.09
C ASP A 171 -19.29 -19.04 6.29
N ILE A 172 -19.39 -19.19 4.97
CA ILE A 172 -18.34 -18.82 4.03
C ILE A 172 -18.09 -17.30 4.07
N THR A 173 -19.16 -16.51 4.19
CA THR A 173 -19.07 -15.05 4.29
C THR A 173 -18.33 -14.62 5.55
N GLY A 174 -18.60 -15.25 6.70
CA GLY A 174 -17.91 -15.01 7.95
C GLY A 174 -16.43 -15.37 7.86
N PHE A 175 -16.08 -16.47 7.19
CA PHE A 175 -14.67 -16.81 6.93
C PHE A 175 -13.96 -15.68 6.18
N PHE A 176 -14.50 -15.22 5.05
CA PHE A 176 -13.84 -14.20 4.25
C PHE A 176 -13.84 -12.81 4.90
N ASP A 177 -14.82 -12.51 5.76
CA ASP A 177 -14.80 -11.29 6.56
C ASP A 177 -13.68 -11.31 7.62
N ALA A 178 -13.45 -12.47 8.25
CA ALA A 178 -12.43 -12.64 9.27
C ALA A 178 -11.01 -12.81 8.68
N CYS A 179 -10.90 -13.56 7.59
CA CYS A 179 -9.63 -14.03 7.02
C CYS A 179 -9.22 -13.30 5.74
N GLY A 180 -10.07 -12.42 5.21
CA GLY A 180 -9.87 -11.87 3.87
C GLY A 180 -10.03 -12.93 2.78
N THR A 181 -10.09 -12.48 1.53
CA THR A 181 -10.17 -13.33 0.33
C THR A 181 -8.82 -13.90 -0.10
N TYR A 182 -7.75 -13.27 0.36
CA TYR A 182 -6.37 -13.69 0.21
C TYR A 182 -5.71 -13.86 1.59
N TYR A 183 -4.57 -14.54 1.61
CA TYR A 183 -3.63 -14.50 2.72
C TYR A 183 -2.25 -14.08 2.23
N ILE A 184 -1.46 -13.49 3.13
CA ILE A 184 -0.08 -13.09 2.86
C ILE A 184 0.79 -14.33 2.92
N ARG A 185 1.27 -14.80 1.77
CA ARG A 185 2.18 -15.95 1.70
C ARG A 185 3.60 -15.56 2.01
N THR A 186 4.08 -14.46 1.44
CA THR A 186 5.46 -14.00 1.64
C THR A 186 5.52 -12.50 1.87
N MET A 187 6.58 -12.04 2.54
CA MET A 187 6.80 -10.62 2.77
C MET A 187 8.28 -10.29 2.57
N SER A 188 8.54 -9.24 1.79
CA SER A 188 9.87 -8.67 1.63
C SER A 188 9.99 -7.44 2.52
N ARG A 189 11.12 -7.33 3.22
CA ARG A 189 11.41 -6.20 4.08
C ARG A 189 12.78 -5.62 3.79
N TYR A 190 12.95 -4.35 4.06
CA TYR A 190 14.25 -3.69 4.00
C TYR A 190 14.56 -2.96 5.30
N SER A 191 15.84 -2.97 5.64
CA SER A 191 16.39 -2.18 6.73
C SER A 191 17.51 -1.32 6.16
N THR A 192 17.73 -0.14 6.72
CA THR A 192 18.70 0.80 6.16
C THR A 192 19.45 1.53 7.24
N ILE A 193 20.77 1.58 7.10
CA ILE A 193 21.67 2.41 7.88
C ILE A 193 22.18 3.51 6.96
N TYR A 194 22.04 4.75 7.41
CA TYR A 194 22.68 5.90 6.83
C TYR A 194 23.92 6.22 7.64
N ALA A 195 25.04 6.41 6.95
CA ALA A 195 26.29 6.86 7.54
C ALA A 195 26.79 8.09 6.80
N LEU A 196 26.80 9.24 7.48
CA LEU A 196 27.39 10.47 6.96
C LEU A 196 28.83 10.57 7.45
N PHE A 197 29.77 10.49 6.51
CA PHE A 197 31.20 10.69 6.76
C PHE A 197 31.58 12.10 6.36
N THR A 198 32.15 12.85 7.31
CA THR A 198 32.64 14.21 7.09
C THR A 198 34.15 14.25 7.35
N LEU A 199 34.93 14.51 6.32
CA LEU A 199 36.38 14.66 6.40
C LEU A 199 36.74 16.13 6.32
N THR A 200 37.44 16.63 7.33
CA THR A 200 38.04 17.97 7.29
C THR A 200 39.53 17.85 6.97
N ASP A 201 39.90 18.15 5.73
CA ASP A 201 41.29 18.14 5.27
C ASP A 201 41.46 19.06 4.05
N LYS A 202 42.45 19.94 4.08
CA LYS A 202 42.75 20.88 2.99
C LYS A 202 43.40 20.19 1.77
N LYS A 203 44.00 19.01 1.94
CA LYS A 203 44.78 18.32 0.88
C LYS A 203 44.02 17.17 0.20
N SER A 204 42.93 16.70 0.80
CA SER A 204 42.15 15.60 0.24
C SER A 204 41.21 16.07 -0.85
N THR A 205 40.97 15.19 -1.84
CA THR A 205 39.93 15.39 -2.84
C THR A 205 38.78 14.43 -2.57
N LEU A 206 37.58 14.78 -3.02
CA LEU A 206 36.40 13.94 -2.89
C LEU A 206 36.62 12.52 -3.45
N LYS A 207 37.25 12.41 -4.63
CA LYS A 207 37.56 11.12 -5.26
C LYS A 207 38.50 10.26 -4.40
N LYS A 208 39.54 10.85 -3.82
CA LYS A 208 40.46 10.12 -2.92
C LYS A 208 39.76 9.68 -1.65
N PHE A 209 38.94 10.56 -1.08
CA PHE A 209 38.17 10.24 0.11
C PHE A 209 37.19 9.09 -0.14
N GLN A 210 36.42 9.16 -1.22
CA GLN A 210 35.49 8.11 -1.63
C GLN A 210 36.21 6.78 -1.88
N TYR A 211 37.34 6.80 -2.59
CA TYR A 211 38.14 5.59 -2.84
C TYR A 211 38.52 4.87 -1.55
N HIS A 212 39.11 5.57 -0.59
CA HIS A 212 39.51 4.96 0.68
C HIS A 212 38.32 4.52 1.53
N LEU A 213 37.19 5.25 1.45
CA LEU A 213 35.96 4.87 2.14
C LEU A 213 35.37 3.57 1.56
N GLU A 214 35.19 3.48 0.24
CA GLU A 214 34.66 2.28 -0.43
C GLU A 214 35.53 1.04 -0.16
N ARG A 215 36.86 1.20 -0.12
CA ARG A 215 37.79 0.13 0.24
C ARG A 215 37.58 -0.39 1.66
N LEU A 216 37.28 0.48 2.62
CA LEU A 216 36.97 0.06 3.99
C LEU A 216 35.71 -0.81 4.03
N PHE A 217 34.71 -0.54 3.19
CA PHE A 217 33.48 -1.35 3.11
C PHE A 217 33.70 -2.67 2.35
N GLN A 218 34.45 -2.67 1.25
CA GLN A 218 34.82 -3.90 0.54
C GLN A 218 35.56 -4.89 1.44
N GLY A 219 36.38 -4.38 2.36
CA GLY A 219 37.12 -5.20 3.30
C GLY A 219 36.26 -5.94 4.34
N ILE A 220 34.99 -5.53 4.53
CA ILE A 220 34.08 -6.18 5.49
C ILE A 220 33.64 -7.57 5.00
N SER A 221 33.55 -7.76 3.69
CA SER A 221 33.10 -9.03 3.08
C SER A 221 34.25 -9.98 2.74
N MET A 222 35.51 -9.59 2.97
CA MET A 222 36.69 -10.41 2.65
C MET A 222 37.18 -11.21 3.87
N PRO A 223 37.72 -12.43 3.67
CA PRO A 223 38.37 -13.18 4.75
C PRO A 223 39.53 -12.40 5.35
N ALA A 224 39.68 -12.46 6.68
CA ALA A 224 40.76 -11.77 7.40
C ALA A 224 42.18 -12.15 6.92
N SER A 225 42.33 -13.34 6.32
CA SER A 225 43.58 -13.88 5.77
C SER A 225 43.89 -13.44 4.33
N ASP A 226 43.00 -12.72 3.64
CA ASP A 226 43.26 -12.27 2.27
C ASP A 226 44.38 -11.20 2.25
N PRO A 227 45.51 -11.43 1.55
CA PRO A 227 46.63 -10.47 1.49
C PRO A 227 46.22 -9.09 0.95
N ARG A 228 45.19 -9.03 0.09
CA ARG A 228 44.65 -7.78 -0.46
C ARG A 228 43.97 -6.96 0.63
N LEU A 229 43.28 -7.60 1.56
CA LEU A 229 42.62 -6.95 2.69
C LEU A 229 43.64 -6.26 3.60
N VAL A 230 44.75 -6.94 3.92
CA VAL A 230 45.82 -6.39 4.77
C VAL A 230 46.40 -5.12 4.14
N LYS A 231 46.67 -5.14 2.82
CA LYS A 231 47.16 -3.99 2.07
C LYS A 231 46.15 -2.84 2.02
N PHE A 232 44.87 -3.12 1.75
CA PHE A 232 43.84 -2.07 1.69
C PHE A 232 43.60 -1.43 3.05
N LYS A 233 43.64 -2.23 4.12
CA LYS A 233 43.48 -1.75 5.49
C LYS A 233 44.63 -0.81 5.86
N SER A 234 45.88 -1.20 5.61
CA SER A 234 47.03 -0.34 5.91
C SER A 234 47.05 0.95 5.10
N GLU A 235 46.74 0.89 3.80
CA GLU A 235 46.66 2.08 2.93
C GLU A 235 45.55 3.05 3.38
N SER A 236 44.38 2.53 3.75
CA SER A 236 43.25 3.37 4.19
C SER A 236 43.45 3.94 5.59
N GLU A 237 43.99 3.16 6.52
CA GLU A 237 44.38 3.65 7.85
C GLU A 237 45.40 4.78 7.73
N THR A 238 46.44 4.60 6.92
CA THR A 238 47.44 5.65 6.64
C THR A 238 46.80 6.88 6.02
N TYR A 239 45.81 6.73 5.13
CA TYR A 239 45.10 7.86 4.55
C TYR A 239 44.31 8.67 5.57
N PHE A 240 43.70 8.03 6.57
CA PHE A 240 42.90 8.70 7.60
C PHE A 240 43.73 9.18 8.81
N GLN A 241 44.98 8.74 8.94
CA GLN A 241 45.90 9.23 9.97
C GLN A 241 46.04 10.76 9.88
N ASN A 242 45.96 11.42 11.04
CA ASN A 242 46.05 12.87 11.21
C ASN A 242 44.95 13.69 10.50
N LYS A 243 43.85 13.05 10.07
CA LYS A 243 42.69 13.75 9.52
C LYS A 243 41.52 13.71 10.49
N SER A 244 40.73 14.77 10.49
CA SER A 244 39.49 14.83 11.29
C SER A 244 38.35 14.20 10.50
N LEU A 245 38.04 12.93 10.82
CA LEU A 245 36.91 12.20 10.28
C LEU A 245 35.79 12.14 11.32
N TYR A 246 34.62 12.64 10.96
CA TYR A 246 33.40 12.54 11.75
C TYR A 246 32.41 11.59 11.09
N ILE A 247 31.79 10.71 11.88
CA ILE A 247 30.85 9.70 11.40
C ILE A 247 29.54 9.90 12.16
N ARG A 248 28.44 10.15 11.44
CA ARG A 248 27.09 10.21 12.00
C ARG A 248 26.27 9.09 11.43
N LEU A 249 25.53 8.36 12.28
CA LEU A 249 24.70 7.24 11.84
C LEU A 249 23.23 7.46 12.17
N ALA A 250 22.36 6.91 11.35
CA ALA A 250 20.96 6.66 11.69
C ALA A 250 20.54 5.31 11.10
N GLY A 251 19.78 4.54 11.86
CA GLY A 251 19.25 3.24 11.45
C GLY A 251 17.73 3.27 11.38
N PHE A 252 17.18 2.64 10.35
CA PHE A 252 15.74 2.49 10.14
C PHE A 252 15.41 1.02 9.89
N GLY A 253 14.37 0.53 10.56
CA GLY A 253 13.97 -0.88 10.48
C GLY A 253 14.91 -1.83 11.25
N LEU A 254 15.64 -1.35 12.26
CA LEU A 254 16.48 -2.20 13.10
C LEU A 254 15.64 -2.96 14.14
N GLY A 255 15.96 -4.23 14.37
CA GLY A 255 15.28 -5.11 15.32
C GLY A 255 15.70 -4.84 16.76
N LYS A 256 14.76 -4.96 17.71
CA LYS A 256 14.99 -4.70 19.14
C LYS A 256 15.89 -5.75 19.82
N GLU A 257 15.91 -6.97 19.30
CA GLU A 257 16.67 -8.09 19.89
C GLU A 257 18.19 -7.84 19.93
N HIS A 258 18.67 -6.95 19.05
CA HIS A 258 20.06 -6.51 19.01
C HIS A 258 20.11 -4.99 19.15
N ILE A 259 20.15 -4.49 20.39
CA ILE A 259 20.34 -3.06 20.64
C ILE A 259 21.75 -2.69 20.18
N VAL A 260 21.84 -1.91 19.11
CA VAL A 260 23.12 -1.42 18.58
C VAL A 260 23.28 0.05 18.92
N SER A 261 24.39 0.40 19.57
CA SER A 261 24.79 1.79 19.71
C SER A 261 25.19 2.34 18.34
N LEU A 262 24.48 3.35 17.84
CA LEU A 262 24.76 3.98 16.54
C LEU A 262 25.66 5.22 16.68
N ALA A 263 26.52 5.25 17.69
CA ALA A 263 27.43 6.36 17.98
C ALA A 263 28.89 5.94 17.79
N PRO A 264 29.39 5.86 16.55
CA PRO A 264 30.79 5.54 16.29
C PRO A 264 31.70 6.68 16.77
N THR A 265 32.78 6.32 17.45
CA THR A 265 33.86 7.24 17.86
C THR A 265 35.02 7.25 16.86
N ASP A 266 35.17 6.17 16.10
CA ASP A 266 36.27 5.93 15.17
C ASP A 266 35.86 4.88 14.10
N LEU A 267 36.76 4.61 13.15
CA LEU A 267 36.51 3.68 12.04
C LEU A 267 36.37 2.22 12.49
N ASP A 268 37.06 1.80 13.54
CA ASP A 268 36.98 0.41 14.01
C ASP A 268 35.70 0.17 14.81
N ASN A 269 35.28 1.14 15.61
CA ASN A 269 33.97 1.18 16.24
C ASN A 269 32.87 1.20 15.18
N PHE A 270 33.02 1.99 14.11
CA PHE A 270 32.08 1.98 12.99
C PHE A 270 31.93 0.59 12.34
N LYS A 271 33.03 -0.14 12.09
CA LYS A 271 32.98 -1.51 11.55
C LYS A 271 32.21 -2.46 12.47
N LYS A 272 32.46 -2.39 13.79
CA LYS A 272 31.73 -3.20 14.78
C LYS A 272 30.25 -2.86 14.80
N ILE A 273 29.91 -1.56 14.79
CA ILE A 273 28.52 -1.10 14.73
C ILE A 273 27.84 -1.61 13.47
N LEU A 274 28.52 -1.58 12.32
CA LEU A 274 27.97 -2.05 11.06
C LEU A 274 27.73 -3.57 11.07
N GLN A 275 28.67 -4.36 11.59
CA GLN A 275 28.50 -5.80 11.78
C GLN A 275 27.31 -6.12 12.69
N ASN A 276 27.25 -5.50 13.86
CA ASN A 276 26.16 -5.68 14.82
C ASN A 276 24.82 -5.22 14.24
N SER A 277 24.81 -4.09 13.52
CA SER A 277 23.60 -3.59 12.88
C SER A 277 23.14 -4.50 11.77
N THR A 278 24.05 -5.18 11.06
CA THR A 278 23.68 -6.14 10.01
C THR A 278 22.97 -7.36 10.61
N GLN A 279 23.44 -7.85 11.76
CA GLN A 279 22.72 -8.86 12.55
C GLN A 279 21.37 -8.34 13.03
N ALA A 280 21.33 -7.11 13.55
CA ALA A 280 20.10 -6.44 13.95
C ALA A 280 19.13 -6.17 12.80
N MET A 281 19.56 -6.26 11.54
CA MET A 281 18.71 -6.13 10.35
C MET A 281 18.22 -7.50 9.83
N ALA A 282 18.89 -8.60 10.18
CA ALA A 282 18.66 -9.94 9.66
C ALA A 282 17.63 -10.77 10.46
N GLY A 283 16.66 -10.10 11.09
CA GLY A 283 15.55 -10.78 11.76
C GLY A 283 14.38 -11.03 10.81
N ILE A 284 13.70 -12.18 10.94
CA ILE A 284 12.55 -12.56 10.08
C ILE A 284 11.36 -11.58 10.14
N HIS A 285 11.24 -10.85 11.24
CA HIS A 285 10.20 -9.83 11.47
C HIS A 285 10.78 -8.41 11.54
N THR A 286 12.03 -8.25 11.10
CA THR A 286 12.75 -6.99 11.18
C THR A 286 12.73 -6.24 9.85
N GLY A 287 12.73 -4.91 9.91
CA GLY A 287 12.72 -4.05 8.74
C GLY A 287 11.35 -3.44 8.44
N ARG A 288 11.37 -2.50 7.49
CA ARG A 288 10.18 -1.91 6.89
C ARG A 288 9.67 -2.80 5.79
N VAL A 289 8.36 -2.87 5.60
CA VAL A 289 7.74 -3.72 4.58
C VAL A 289 7.94 -3.07 3.21
N GLU A 290 8.56 -3.80 2.29
CA GLU A 290 8.75 -3.36 0.89
C GLU A 290 7.59 -3.84 0.03
N SER A 291 7.25 -5.12 0.18
CA SER A 291 6.22 -5.77 -0.59
C SER A 291 5.65 -6.98 0.15
N ILE A 292 4.41 -7.34 -0.19
CA ILE A 292 3.76 -8.57 0.24
C ILE A 292 3.35 -9.38 -1.00
N GLU A 293 3.46 -10.69 -0.91
CA GLU A 293 2.86 -11.62 -1.86
C GLU A 293 1.60 -12.18 -1.24
N ILE A 294 0.48 -12.05 -1.95
CA ILE A 294 -0.81 -12.55 -1.51
C ILE A 294 -1.27 -13.69 -2.42
N ILE A 295 -1.95 -14.67 -1.83
CA ILE A 295 -2.46 -15.85 -2.51
C ILE A 295 -3.94 -16.03 -2.13
N PRO A 296 -4.83 -16.31 -3.10
CA PRO A 296 -6.23 -16.51 -2.78
C PRO A 296 -6.38 -17.79 -1.93
N TRP A 297 -7.32 -17.79 -0.98
CA TRP A 297 -7.60 -18.99 -0.18
C TRP A 297 -7.99 -20.21 -1.02
N MET A 298 -8.50 -19.96 -2.23
CA MET A 298 -8.79 -20.98 -3.23
C MET A 298 -7.57 -21.70 -3.80
N ASP A 299 -6.35 -21.26 -3.52
CA ASP A 299 -5.14 -21.99 -3.91
C ASP A 299 -4.58 -22.79 -2.72
N ASN A 300 -5.12 -22.60 -1.51
CA ASN A 300 -4.70 -23.29 -0.31
C ASN A 300 -5.36 -24.68 -0.18
N LEU A 301 -4.54 -25.72 0.00
CA LEU A 301 -5.01 -27.10 0.10
C LEU A 301 -5.85 -27.39 1.36
N ASN A 302 -5.49 -26.81 2.50
CA ASN A 302 -6.23 -27.01 3.76
C ASN A 302 -7.60 -26.33 3.72
N PHE A 303 -7.67 -25.14 3.10
CA PHE A 303 -8.92 -24.47 2.81
C PHE A 303 -9.80 -25.33 1.88
N HIS A 304 -9.23 -25.87 0.80
CA HIS A 304 -9.94 -26.75 -0.12
C HIS A 304 -10.53 -27.98 0.54
N TYR A 305 -9.77 -28.63 1.42
CA TYR A 305 -10.24 -29.79 2.15
C TYR A 305 -11.44 -29.43 3.04
N SER A 306 -11.32 -28.31 3.77
CA SER A 306 -12.38 -27.82 4.66
C SER A 306 -13.64 -27.36 3.91
N LEU A 307 -13.49 -26.88 2.68
CA LEU A 307 -14.60 -26.46 1.82
C LEU A 307 -15.31 -27.65 1.15
N GLN A 308 -14.65 -28.80 1.01
CA GLN A 308 -15.15 -29.94 0.23
C GLN A 308 -16.54 -30.44 0.68
N PRO A 309 -16.87 -30.57 1.97
CA PRO A 309 -18.20 -31.00 2.41
C PRO A 309 -19.33 -30.11 1.87
N LEU A 310 -19.11 -28.79 1.77
CA LEU A 310 -20.07 -27.84 1.21
C LEU A 310 -20.26 -28.02 -0.30
N LEU A 311 -19.19 -28.37 -1.00
CA LEU A 311 -19.21 -28.64 -2.43
C LEU A 311 -19.87 -29.99 -2.76
N GLU A 312 -19.83 -30.97 -1.86
CA GLU A 312 -20.35 -32.33 -2.13
C GLU A 312 -21.78 -32.55 -1.62
N LYS A 313 -22.23 -31.85 -0.57
CA LYS A 313 -23.59 -32.00 0.00
C LYS A 313 -24.74 -31.67 -0.98
N GLN A 314 -24.48 -30.97 -2.09
CA GLN A 314 -25.53 -30.33 -2.90
C GLN A 314 -25.95 -31.04 -4.22
N ARG A 315 -25.46 -32.24 -4.57
CA ARG A 315 -26.11 -33.17 -5.55
C ARG A 315 -25.29 -34.46 -5.77
N LYS A 316 -25.96 -35.59 -5.98
CA LYS A 316 -25.36 -36.94 -6.19
C LYS A 316 -24.60 -37.12 -7.53
N THR A 317 -24.56 -36.13 -8.41
CA THR A 317 -24.01 -36.25 -9.77
C THR A 317 -23.31 -34.96 -10.17
N THR A 318 -22.06 -34.75 -9.73
CA THR A 318 -21.31 -33.56 -10.15
C THR A 318 -19.97 -33.96 -10.76
N SER A 319 -19.84 -33.71 -12.07
CA SER A 319 -18.60 -33.81 -12.84
C SER A 319 -17.52 -32.89 -12.27
N LYS A 320 -16.23 -33.21 -12.48
CA LYS A 320 -15.08 -32.39 -12.02
C LYS A 320 -15.19 -30.91 -12.43
N GLN A 321 -15.76 -30.64 -13.60
CA GLN A 321 -15.98 -29.29 -14.14
C GLN A 321 -16.93 -28.45 -13.26
N TYR A 322 -17.95 -29.07 -12.67
CA TYR A 322 -18.91 -28.37 -11.81
C TYR A 322 -18.28 -27.94 -10.47
N ARG A 323 -17.36 -28.75 -9.93
CA ARG A 323 -16.63 -28.41 -8.68
C ARG A 323 -15.73 -27.19 -8.86
N PHE A 324 -15.00 -27.13 -9.97
CA PHE A 324 -14.15 -25.99 -10.30
C PHE A 324 -14.97 -24.70 -10.44
N TRP A 325 -16.11 -24.78 -11.13
CA TRP A 325 -16.98 -23.62 -11.28
C TRP A 325 -17.55 -23.10 -9.95
N ARG A 326 -18.01 -23.99 -9.06
CA ARG A 326 -18.51 -23.59 -7.73
C ARG A 326 -17.44 -22.91 -6.87
N LYS A 327 -16.21 -23.41 -6.93
CA LYS A 327 -15.04 -22.77 -6.29
C LYS A 327 -14.85 -21.33 -6.77
N TRP A 328 -14.94 -21.12 -8.08
CA TRP A 328 -14.83 -19.80 -8.68
C TRP A 328 -15.98 -18.86 -8.25
N VAL A 329 -17.22 -19.37 -8.24
CA VAL A 329 -18.40 -18.62 -7.77
C VAL A 329 -18.24 -18.18 -6.31
N ILE A 330 -17.74 -19.05 -5.43
CA ILE A 330 -17.50 -18.72 -4.02
C ILE A 330 -16.51 -17.56 -3.91
N ALA A 331 -15.36 -17.65 -4.60
CA ALA A 331 -14.34 -16.61 -4.55
C ALA A 331 -14.88 -15.26 -5.05
N GLU A 332 -15.59 -15.29 -6.18
CA GLU A 332 -16.19 -14.10 -6.78
C GLU A 332 -17.25 -13.45 -5.87
N ASN A 333 -18.15 -14.24 -5.31
CA ASN A 333 -19.18 -13.75 -4.38
C ASN A 333 -18.56 -13.16 -3.13
N SER A 334 -17.49 -13.77 -2.61
CA SER A 334 -16.84 -13.33 -1.39
C SER A 334 -16.13 -11.98 -1.57
N GLU A 335 -15.48 -11.77 -2.71
CA GLU A 335 -14.93 -10.45 -3.08
C GLU A 335 -16.01 -9.40 -3.19
N PHE A 336 -17.13 -9.73 -3.85
CA PHE A 336 -18.25 -8.81 -3.99
C PHE A 336 -18.85 -8.42 -2.62
N ILE A 337 -19.02 -9.38 -1.71
CA ILE A 337 -19.52 -9.11 -0.36
C ILE A 337 -18.53 -8.23 0.43
N ALA A 338 -17.22 -8.47 0.29
CA ALA A 338 -16.20 -7.62 0.90
C ALA A 338 -16.29 -6.17 0.39
N GLN A 339 -16.49 -5.97 -0.91
CA GLN A 339 -16.71 -4.64 -1.50
C GLN A 339 -17.97 -3.96 -0.96
N LEU A 340 -19.09 -4.68 -0.86
CA LEU A 340 -20.35 -4.16 -0.28
C LEU A 340 -20.14 -3.66 1.15
N LYS A 341 -19.49 -4.48 2.00
CA LYS A 341 -19.20 -4.12 3.39
C LYS A 341 -18.32 -2.87 3.50
N ASN A 342 -17.32 -2.72 2.64
CA ASN A 342 -16.47 -1.53 2.67
C ASN A 342 -17.21 -0.29 2.24
N HIS A 343 -17.94 -0.35 1.14
CA HIS A 343 -18.66 0.81 0.64
C HIS A 343 -19.71 1.28 1.67
N TYR A 344 -20.36 0.33 2.35
CA TYR A 344 -21.20 0.61 3.51
C TYR A 344 -20.42 1.35 4.62
N ARG A 345 -19.26 0.82 5.03
CA ARG A 345 -18.43 1.43 6.08
C ARG A 345 -17.91 2.80 5.69
N GLU A 346 -17.51 2.98 4.43
CA GLU A 346 -17.02 4.25 3.89
C GLU A 346 -18.13 5.30 3.90
N LEU A 347 -19.33 4.97 3.42
CA LEU A 347 -20.50 5.84 3.49
C LEU A 347 -20.83 6.24 4.94
N GLN A 348 -20.79 5.27 5.85
CA GLN A 348 -21.04 5.47 7.27
C GLN A 348 -19.97 6.38 7.90
N GLU A 349 -18.69 6.11 7.66
CA GLU A 349 -17.55 6.89 8.16
C GLU A 349 -17.63 8.33 7.65
N GLN A 350 -17.84 8.52 6.35
CA GLN A 350 -17.99 9.83 5.73
C GLN A 350 -19.15 10.62 6.32
N TYR A 351 -20.29 9.98 6.55
CA TYR A 351 -21.42 10.60 7.22
C TYR A 351 -21.07 11.07 8.64
N PHE A 352 -20.40 10.23 9.44
CA PHE A 352 -19.99 10.60 10.80
C PHE A 352 -18.89 11.65 10.83
N ILE A 353 -17.93 11.63 9.89
CA ILE A 353 -16.94 12.68 9.75
C ILE A 353 -17.64 14.01 9.43
N ALA A 354 -18.60 14.02 8.50
CA ALA A 354 -19.37 15.21 8.17
C ALA A 354 -20.16 15.76 9.37
N LEU A 355 -20.82 14.90 10.15
CA LEU A 355 -21.50 15.29 11.39
C LEU A 355 -20.53 15.90 12.42
N ASN A 356 -19.39 15.24 12.65
CA ASN A 356 -18.38 15.73 13.58
C ASN A 356 -17.78 17.07 13.11
N CYS A 357 -17.58 17.22 11.81
CA CYS A 357 -17.09 18.45 11.19
C CYS A 357 -18.09 19.59 11.36
N GLN A 358 -19.38 19.34 11.11
CA GLN A 358 -20.46 20.30 11.33
C GLN A 358 -20.56 20.71 12.81
N ALA A 359 -20.50 19.75 13.73
CA ALA A 359 -20.50 20.03 15.17
C ALA A 359 -19.32 20.89 15.59
N LYS A 360 -18.11 20.63 15.06
CA LYS A 360 -16.92 21.44 15.33
C LYS A 360 -17.03 22.84 14.72
N LEU A 361 -17.48 22.96 13.47
CA LEU A 361 -17.73 24.24 12.80
C LEU A 361 -18.69 25.10 13.63
N ASN A 362 -19.81 24.53 14.08
CA ASN A 362 -20.79 25.22 14.91
C ASN A 362 -20.19 25.71 16.24
N ARG A 363 -19.28 24.93 16.85
CA ARG A 363 -18.56 25.36 18.07
C ARG A 363 -17.59 26.50 17.80
N HIS A 364 -16.87 26.49 16.68
CA HIS A 364 -16.00 27.60 16.28
C HIS A 364 -16.80 28.88 16.09
N ILE A 365 -17.91 28.81 15.35
CA ILE A 365 -18.81 29.96 15.13
C ILE A 365 -19.37 30.48 16.46
N ALA A 366 -19.87 29.59 17.34
CA ALA A 366 -20.39 29.95 18.66
C ALA A 366 -19.35 30.69 19.51
N ARG A 367 -18.09 30.18 19.54
CA ARG A 367 -16.99 30.80 20.28
C ARG A 367 -16.63 32.16 19.70
N ALA A 368 -16.47 32.27 18.39
CA ALA A 368 -16.12 33.52 17.73
C ALA A 368 -17.19 34.61 17.95
N GLN A 369 -18.47 34.23 17.98
CA GLN A 369 -19.55 35.15 18.32
C GLN A 369 -19.50 35.59 19.79
N SER A 370 -19.18 34.70 20.72
CA SER A 370 -19.04 35.06 22.14
C SER A 370 -17.88 36.03 22.43
N LEU A 371 -16.92 36.14 21.50
CA LEU A 371 -15.70 36.96 21.65
C LEU A 371 -15.78 38.33 20.97
N ASN A 372 -16.75 38.58 20.09
CA ASN A 372 -16.82 39.81 19.30
C ASN A 372 -18.11 40.60 19.49
N ASP A 373 -17.96 41.89 19.76
CA ASP A 373 -19.04 42.87 19.88
C ASP A 373 -19.50 43.40 18.50
N GLN A 374 -20.79 43.24 18.22
CA GLN A 374 -21.64 43.89 17.21
C GLN A 374 -21.33 43.77 15.69
N ASN A 375 -20.09 43.50 15.23
CA ASN A 375 -19.74 43.50 13.79
C ASN A 375 -19.21 42.16 13.23
N PHE A 376 -19.42 41.05 13.93
CA PHE A 376 -18.91 39.74 13.52
C PHE A 376 -19.78 39.08 12.43
N SER A 377 -19.19 38.81 11.25
CA SER A 377 -19.79 37.99 10.19
C SER A 377 -19.10 36.63 10.14
N TRP A 378 -19.77 35.61 10.69
CA TRP A 378 -19.26 34.25 10.71
C TRP A 378 -19.04 33.69 9.30
N GLU A 379 -19.79 34.18 8.31
CA GLU A 379 -19.70 33.75 6.92
C GLU A 379 -18.32 33.98 6.29
N GLN A 380 -17.53 34.90 6.87
CA GLN A 380 -16.21 35.30 6.40
C GLN A 380 -15.06 34.50 7.01
N ILE A 381 -15.29 33.73 8.08
CA ILE A 381 -14.24 32.88 8.67
C ILE A 381 -13.73 31.92 7.60
N LYS A 382 -12.40 31.85 7.46
CA LYS A 382 -11.72 30.95 6.52
C LYS A 382 -11.14 29.77 7.27
N PHE A 383 -11.42 28.57 6.78
CA PHE A 383 -10.83 27.32 7.26
C PHE A 383 -9.79 26.82 6.27
N ARG A 384 -8.68 26.33 6.80
CA ARG A 384 -7.56 25.81 6.02
C ARG A 384 -7.81 24.37 5.58
N ASN A 385 -7.33 24.04 4.39
CA ASN A 385 -7.21 22.67 3.91
C ASN A 385 -5.96 22.00 4.53
N HIS A 386 -6.11 20.80 5.10
CA HIS A 386 -5.03 20.05 5.76
C HIS A 386 -3.94 19.57 4.81
N HIS A 387 -4.26 19.43 3.52
CA HIS A 387 -3.40 18.86 2.49
C HIS A 387 -2.93 19.87 1.45
N ALA A 388 -3.56 21.04 1.38
CA ALA A 388 -3.26 22.08 0.40
C ALA A 388 -3.23 23.48 1.04
N LYS A 389 -2.64 24.46 0.35
CA LYS A 389 -2.67 25.88 0.78
C LYS A 389 -4.02 26.57 0.49
N GLN A 390 -5.08 25.80 0.28
CA GLN A 390 -6.40 26.33 -0.04
C GLN A 390 -7.17 26.65 1.25
N THR A 391 -8.10 27.59 1.15
CA THR A 391 -9.03 27.93 2.23
C THR A 391 -10.47 27.87 1.75
N ILE A 392 -11.39 27.59 2.67
CA ILE A 392 -12.84 27.59 2.43
C ILE A 392 -13.53 28.52 3.42
N ARG A 393 -14.54 29.27 2.95
CA ARG A 393 -15.36 30.11 3.84
C ARG A 393 -16.31 29.24 4.67
N ALA A 394 -16.56 29.64 5.91
CA ALA A 394 -17.48 28.95 6.82
C ALA A 394 -18.89 28.78 6.25
N SER A 395 -19.39 29.79 5.54
CA SER A 395 -20.70 29.75 4.87
C SER A 395 -20.77 28.66 3.81
N LEU A 396 -19.75 28.58 2.94
CA LEU A 396 -19.65 27.55 1.90
C LEU A 396 -19.47 26.15 2.50
N LEU A 397 -18.58 26.01 3.50
CA LEU A 397 -18.36 24.76 4.22
C LEU A 397 -19.65 24.28 4.92
N SER A 398 -20.37 25.19 5.59
CA SER A 398 -21.65 24.87 6.23
C SER A 398 -22.72 24.45 5.23
N GLN A 399 -22.77 25.07 4.05
CA GLN A 399 -23.71 24.69 2.99
C GLN A 399 -23.38 23.30 2.43
N GLN A 400 -22.11 23.01 2.18
CA GLN A 400 -21.65 21.70 1.73
C GLN A 400 -21.94 20.62 2.77
N LEU A 401 -21.67 20.89 4.06
CA LEU A 401 -22.01 19.97 5.14
C LEU A 401 -23.53 19.75 5.26
N LYS A 402 -24.36 20.79 5.13
CA LYS A 402 -25.83 20.64 5.11
C LYS A 402 -26.30 19.73 3.98
N GLN A 403 -25.72 19.84 2.78
CA GLN A 403 -26.05 18.96 1.65
C GLN A 403 -25.70 17.50 1.93
N LEU A 404 -24.62 17.24 2.68
CA LEU A 404 -24.20 15.87 3.02
C LEU A 404 -24.97 15.29 4.20
N THR A 405 -25.17 16.05 5.28
CA THR A 405 -25.76 15.54 6.53
C THR A 405 -27.28 15.68 6.56
N GLY A 406 -27.86 16.61 5.79
CA GLY A 406 -29.26 17.01 5.91
C GLY A 406 -29.58 17.80 7.19
N GLN A 407 -28.60 18.04 8.07
CA GLN A 407 -28.80 18.79 9.30
C GLN A 407 -28.65 20.29 9.05
N GLU A 408 -29.63 21.06 9.50
CA GLU A 408 -29.54 22.51 9.47
C GLU A 408 -28.51 23.01 10.49
N SER A 409 -27.66 23.92 10.06
CA SER A 409 -26.82 24.67 11.01
C SER A 409 -27.72 25.68 11.72
N PRO A 410 -27.63 25.81 13.06
CA PRO A 410 -28.40 26.80 13.82
C PRO A 410 -28.07 28.24 13.40
N TRP A 411 -26.97 28.43 12.65
CA TRP A 411 -26.48 29.72 12.17
C TRP A 411 -27.01 30.11 10.77
N ILE A 412 -27.67 29.20 10.05
CA ILE A 412 -28.26 29.50 8.73
C ILE A 412 -29.67 30.08 8.94
N THR A 413 -29.75 31.40 9.11
CA THR A 413 -31.04 32.11 9.14
C THR A 413 -31.54 32.33 7.72
N LYS A 414 -32.41 31.43 7.24
CA LYS A 414 -33.21 31.51 5.99
C LYS A 414 -32.39 31.75 4.70
N GLU A 415 -32.24 30.70 3.91
CA GLU A 415 -31.81 30.84 2.50
C GLU A 415 -32.73 31.85 1.78
N PRO A 416 -32.18 32.83 1.03
CA PRO A 416 -32.96 33.51 0.01
C PRO A 416 -33.38 32.46 -1.00
N ALA A 417 -34.68 32.17 -1.06
CA ALA A 417 -35.26 31.20 -1.96
C ALA A 417 -34.82 31.50 -3.40
N ASN A 418 -33.83 30.75 -3.91
CA ASN A 418 -33.46 30.80 -5.32
C ASN A 418 -34.17 29.62 -6.01
N PRO A 419 -35.34 29.83 -6.65
CA PRO A 419 -36.23 28.77 -7.09
C PRO A 419 -35.71 27.95 -8.29
N LYS A 420 -34.48 28.18 -8.76
CA LYS A 420 -33.94 27.60 -9.99
C LYS A 420 -32.97 26.42 -9.83
N SER A 421 -32.64 25.98 -8.62
CA SER A 421 -31.81 24.77 -8.40
C SER A 421 -32.50 23.68 -7.59
N LYS A 422 -33.75 23.33 -7.93
CA LYS A 422 -34.45 22.15 -7.38
C LYS A 422 -33.97 20.83 -8.04
N LYS A 423 -32.68 20.53 -7.99
CA LYS A 423 -32.27 19.12 -7.98
C LYS A 423 -32.10 18.76 -6.51
N SER A 424 -33.10 18.06 -5.97
CA SER A 424 -33.05 17.42 -4.65
C SER A 424 -31.82 16.51 -4.61
N SER A 425 -30.69 17.02 -4.16
CA SER A 425 -29.50 16.21 -3.92
C SER A 425 -29.77 15.32 -2.72
N ILE A 426 -29.80 14.01 -2.93
CA ILE A 426 -29.92 13.00 -1.88
C ILE A 426 -28.74 13.17 -0.91
N THR A 427 -29.03 13.25 0.40
CA THR A 427 -28.03 13.37 1.46
C THR A 427 -27.14 12.12 1.55
N LEU A 428 -25.95 12.20 2.18
CA LEU A 428 -25.12 11.00 2.43
C LEU A 428 -25.86 9.95 3.26
N TYR A 429 -26.65 10.37 4.25
CA TYR A 429 -27.44 9.45 5.07
C TYR A 429 -28.48 8.70 4.22
N GLN A 430 -29.22 9.40 3.37
CA GLN A 430 -30.20 8.76 2.48
C GLN A 430 -29.52 7.86 1.45
N LYS A 431 -28.36 8.26 0.89
CA LYS A 431 -27.55 7.40 0.02
C LYS A 431 -27.11 6.15 0.74
N TRP A 432 -26.62 6.29 1.98
CA TRP A 432 -26.20 5.18 2.82
C TRP A 432 -27.36 4.23 3.12
N GLN A 433 -28.53 4.73 3.51
CA GLN A 433 -29.71 3.90 3.75
C GLN A 433 -30.19 3.17 2.49
N GLN A 434 -30.30 3.87 1.35
CA GLN A 434 -30.72 3.28 0.08
C GLN A 434 -29.73 2.24 -0.43
N PHE A 435 -28.43 2.47 -0.24
CA PHE A 435 -27.40 1.48 -0.55
C PHE A 435 -27.51 0.26 0.36
N THR A 436 -27.61 0.47 1.68
CA THR A 436 -27.72 -0.59 2.68
C THR A 436 -28.91 -1.50 2.38
N GLN A 437 -30.10 -0.93 2.16
CA GLN A 437 -31.29 -1.71 1.86
C GLN A 437 -31.09 -2.61 0.63
N ARG A 438 -30.54 -2.07 -0.46
CA ARG A 438 -30.32 -2.84 -1.69
C ARG A 438 -29.21 -3.88 -1.53
N ALA A 439 -28.18 -3.57 -0.74
CA ALA A 439 -27.14 -4.52 -0.39
C ALA A 439 -27.72 -5.68 0.43
N ASP A 440 -28.58 -5.41 1.42
CA ASP A 440 -29.27 -6.43 2.23
C ASP A 440 -30.17 -7.31 1.36
N GLU A 441 -30.95 -6.71 0.45
CA GLU A 441 -31.76 -7.44 -0.53
C GLU A 441 -30.89 -8.38 -1.39
N CYS A 442 -29.74 -7.89 -1.84
CA CYS A 442 -28.78 -8.66 -2.63
C CYS A 442 -28.17 -9.83 -1.82
N LEU A 443 -27.74 -9.57 -0.60
CA LEU A 443 -27.16 -10.59 0.28
C LEU A 443 -28.19 -11.66 0.62
N ALA A 444 -29.44 -11.28 0.93
CA ALA A 444 -30.52 -12.20 1.25
C ALA A 444 -30.83 -13.18 0.10
N ALA A 445 -30.65 -12.75 -1.16
CA ALA A 445 -30.82 -13.63 -2.32
C ALA A 445 -29.57 -14.42 -2.67
N LEU A 446 -28.38 -13.86 -2.42
CA LEU A 446 -27.11 -14.52 -2.74
C LEU A 446 -26.75 -15.60 -1.71
N GLU A 447 -26.99 -15.37 -0.42
CA GLU A 447 -26.53 -16.23 0.68
C GLU A 447 -27.00 -17.68 0.57
N PRO A 448 -28.29 -17.99 0.26
CA PRO A 448 -28.74 -19.37 0.13
C PRO A 448 -28.08 -20.13 -1.03
N GLU A 449 -27.60 -19.41 -2.04
CA GLU A 449 -27.02 -19.96 -3.27
C GLU A 449 -25.56 -19.53 -3.47
N ILE A 450 -24.87 -19.11 -2.40
CA ILE A 450 -23.54 -18.47 -2.48
C ILE A 450 -22.47 -19.35 -3.15
N THR A 451 -22.70 -20.66 -3.17
CA THR A 451 -21.80 -21.65 -3.78
C THR A 451 -22.20 -22.07 -5.20
N THR A 452 -23.37 -21.64 -5.69
CA THR A 452 -23.96 -22.10 -6.95
C THR A 452 -24.44 -20.99 -7.85
N THR A 453 -24.57 -19.75 -7.36
CA THR A 453 -25.06 -18.62 -8.16
C THR A 453 -24.09 -17.47 -7.99
N SER A 454 -23.53 -16.98 -9.09
CA SER A 454 -22.68 -15.78 -9.07
C SER A 454 -23.57 -14.56 -8.85
N TYR A 455 -23.12 -13.59 -8.06
CA TYR A 455 -23.84 -12.33 -7.85
C TYR A 455 -24.18 -11.65 -9.19
N ARG A 456 -23.38 -11.87 -10.26
CA ARG A 456 -23.63 -11.32 -11.61
C ARG A 456 -24.92 -11.84 -12.25
N GLN A 457 -25.39 -13.00 -11.81
CA GLN A 457 -26.62 -13.62 -12.30
C GLN A 457 -27.87 -13.05 -11.61
N ILE A 458 -27.69 -12.36 -10.48
CA ILE A 458 -28.75 -11.66 -9.77
C ILE A 458 -28.74 -10.21 -10.25
N SER A 459 -29.76 -9.82 -11.03
CA SER A 459 -29.79 -8.56 -11.78
C SER A 459 -29.49 -7.32 -10.92
N TYR A 460 -30.11 -7.20 -9.76
CA TYR A 460 -29.91 -6.05 -8.87
C TYR A 460 -28.56 -6.10 -8.12
N CYS A 461 -28.04 -7.28 -7.78
CA CYS A 461 -26.66 -7.42 -7.29
C CYS A 461 -25.64 -6.95 -8.32
N ALA A 462 -25.83 -7.33 -9.59
CA ALA A 462 -24.95 -6.90 -10.68
C ALA A 462 -24.96 -5.38 -10.87
N HIS A 463 -26.10 -4.72 -10.65
CA HIS A 463 -26.19 -3.26 -10.72
C HIS A 463 -25.44 -2.55 -9.59
N LEU A 464 -25.36 -3.14 -8.39
CA LEU A 464 -24.65 -2.55 -7.25
C LEU A 464 -23.16 -2.33 -7.52
N ILE A 465 -22.53 -3.14 -8.38
CA ILE A 465 -21.12 -2.95 -8.75
C ILE A 465 -20.83 -1.57 -9.32
N ASN A 466 -21.73 -1.02 -10.12
CA ASN A 466 -21.51 0.31 -10.71
C ASN A 466 -21.51 1.43 -9.66
N GLU A 467 -22.12 1.17 -8.50
CA GLU A 467 -22.16 2.11 -7.38
C GLU A 467 -20.95 1.94 -6.46
N LEU A 468 -20.45 0.70 -6.31
CA LEU A 468 -19.23 0.40 -5.57
C LEU A 468 -17.98 1.11 -6.11
N VAL A 469 -17.96 1.46 -7.40
CA VAL A 469 -16.84 2.15 -8.06
C VAL A 469 -16.90 3.68 -7.89
N GLN A 470 -18.01 4.24 -7.40
CA GLN A 470 -18.15 5.69 -7.24
C GLN A 470 -17.49 6.16 -5.94
N ILE A 471 -16.24 6.60 -6.06
CA ILE A 471 -15.51 7.28 -4.98
C ILE A 471 -16.20 8.62 -4.71
N LEU A 472 -16.69 8.81 -3.48
CA LEU A 472 -17.27 10.07 -3.04
C LEU A 472 -16.19 11.16 -3.01
N PRO A 473 -16.52 12.43 -3.30
CA PRO A 473 -15.52 13.47 -3.47
C PRO A 473 -14.75 13.75 -2.16
N GLN A 474 -13.45 13.44 -2.18
CA GLN A 474 -12.50 13.61 -1.05
C GLN A 474 -12.35 15.06 -0.58
N THR A 475 -12.64 16.04 -1.44
CA THR A 475 -12.22 17.44 -1.25
C THR A 475 -12.84 18.15 -0.06
N LEU A 476 -13.98 17.71 0.47
CA LEU A 476 -14.57 18.30 1.68
C LEU A 476 -13.87 17.84 2.96
N PHE A 477 -13.41 16.58 2.99
CA PHE A 477 -12.82 15.99 4.19
C PHE A 477 -11.45 16.59 4.52
N ASP A 478 -10.77 17.18 3.54
CA ASP A 478 -9.54 17.93 3.75
C ASP A 478 -9.71 19.18 4.63
N TYR A 479 -10.94 19.62 4.88
CA TYR A 479 -11.27 20.74 5.77
C TYR A 479 -11.80 20.27 7.14
N CYS A 480 -11.75 18.97 7.42
CA CYS A 480 -12.28 18.36 8.64
C CYS A 480 -11.16 17.69 9.46
N PRO A 481 -10.96 18.04 10.75
CA PRO A 481 -11.70 19.06 11.50
C PRO A 481 -11.39 20.48 10.99
N PRO A 482 -12.35 21.43 11.10
CA PRO A 482 -12.13 22.78 10.63
C PRO A 482 -11.06 23.47 11.49
N GLU A 483 -9.99 23.95 10.85
CA GLU A 483 -8.92 24.75 11.47
C GLU A 483 -8.90 26.14 10.84
N GLU A 484 -9.00 27.19 11.66
CA GLU A 484 -9.01 28.58 11.19
C GLU A 484 -7.68 28.92 10.50
N SER A 485 -7.72 29.60 9.37
CA SER A 485 -6.50 30.05 8.70
C SER A 485 -5.91 31.27 9.42
N ASP A 486 -4.61 31.27 9.66
CA ASP A 486 -3.87 32.42 10.24
C ASP A 486 -3.87 33.68 9.35
N GLU A 487 -4.37 33.56 8.11
CA GLU A 487 -4.65 34.69 7.23
C GLU A 487 -5.80 35.53 7.79
N ARG A 488 -5.47 36.47 8.68
CA ARG A 488 -6.40 37.55 9.03
C ARG A 488 -6.76 38.33 7.75
N PRO A 489 -8.02 38.75 7.58
CA PRO A 489 -8.44 39.58 6.46
C PRO A 489 -7.65 40.88 6.37
#